data_AF-A0A537W8J0-F1
#
_entry.id   AF-A0A537W8J0-F1
#
_cell.length_a   1.000
_cell.length_b   1.000
_cell.length_c   1.000
_cell.angle_alpha   90.00
_cell.angle_beta   90.00
_cell.angle_gamma   90.00
#
_symmetry.space_group_name_H-M   'P 1'
#
loop_
_entity.id
_entity.type
_entity.pdbx_description
1 polymer ?
#
loop_
_entity_poly.entity_id
_entity_poly.type
_entity_poly.pdbx_seq_one_letter_code
_entity_poly.pdbx_strand_id
1 'polypeptide(L)'
;MLVLIAFVVAQMTAAGRTESRIAGNLAANSRSQAAADGAIYEAIFHVSDARPEQHWQVDGSEHAVQIGQSRITLRLEDEAGRINPNLASGSLLEGLLRAVG
;
A
#
# COMPACT_ATOMS: atom_id res chain seq x y z
N MET A 1 -29.44 13.74 -40.87
CA MET A 1 -29.60 12.47 -40.11
C MET A 1 -28.28 11.71 -39.97
N LEU A 2 -27.46 11.58 -41.03
CA LEU A 2 -26.17 10.88 -40.98
C LEU A 2 -25.19 11.44 -39.93
N VAL A 3 -25.14 12.77 -39.78
CA VAL A 3 -24.32 13.46 -38.77
C VAL A 3 -24.73 13.09 -37.34
N LEU A 4 -26.03 12.92 -37.08
CA LEU A 4 -26.53 12.59 -35.74
C LEU A 4 -26.14 11.14 -35.36
N ILE A 5 -26.28 10.20 -36.31
CA ILE A 5 -25.86 8.81 -36.12
C ILE A 5 -24.35 8.74 -35.89
N ALA A 6 -23.55 9.44 -36.71
CA ALA A 6 -22.11 9.49 -36.54
C ALA A 6 -21.72 10.05 -35.16
N PHE A 7 -22.42 11.08 -34.69
CA PHE A 7 -22.21 11.64 -33.35
C PHE A 7 -22.55 10.63 -32.25
N VAL A 8 -23.70 9.94 -32.33
CA VAL A 8 -24.08 8.91 -31.34
C VAL A 8 -23.07 7.76 -31.31
N VAL A 9 -22.62 7.28 -32.48
CA VAL A 9 -21.61 6.21 -32.57
C VAL A 9 -20.28 6.66 -31.97
N ALA A 10 -19.86 7.90 -32.23
CA ALA A 10 -18.64 8.46 -31.65
C ALA A 10 -18.72 8.53 -30.12
N GLN A 11 -19.85 8.99 -29.58
CA GLN A 11 -20.07 9.06 -28.12
C GLN A 11 -20.12 7.67 -27.47
N MET A 12 -20.82 6.71 -28.08
CA MET A 12 -20.86 5.33 -27.58
C MET A 12 -19.47 4.69 -27.55
N THR A 13 -18.67 4.93 -28.58
CA THR A 13 -17.29 4.45 -28.65
C THR A 13 -16.41 5.09 -27.58
N ALA A 14 -16.56 6.41 -27.35
CA ALA A 14 -15.84 7.13 -26.31
C ALA A 14 -16.21 6.62 -24.90
N ALA A 15 -17.51 6.38 -24.65
CA ALA A 15 -18.00 5.80 -23.40
C ALA A 15 -17.43 4.40 -23.16
N GLY A 16 -17.52 3.50 -24.15
CA GLY A 16 -16.99 2.13 -24.02
C GLY A 16 -15.47 2.09 -23.77
N ARG A 17 -14.70 2.99 -24.38
CA ARG A 17 -13.26 3.14 -24.09
C ARG A 17 -13.00 3.59 -22.65
N THR A 18 -13.85 4.49 -22.14
CA THR A 18 -13.75 5.01 -20.78
C THR A 18 -14.07 3.91 -19.76
N GLU A 19 -15.18 3.21 -19.94
CA GLU A 19 -15.56 2.07 -19.10
C GLU A 19 -14.50 0.97 -19.10
N SER A 20 -13.94 0.64 -20.27
CA SER A 20 -12.85 -0.34 -20.37
C SER A 20 -11.61 0.08 -19.57
N ARG A 21 -11.26 1.37 -19.60
CA ARG A 21 -10.15 1.91 -18.79
C ARG A 21 -10.46 1.86 -17.29
N ILE A 22 -11.68 2.22 -16.90
CA ILE A 22 -12.12 2.16 -15.50
C ILE A 22 -12.05 0.72 -14.98
N ALA A 23 -12.62 -0.23 -15.72
CA ALA A 23 -12.58 -1.65 -15.36
C ALA A 23 -11.13 -2.17 -15.27
N GLY A 24 -10.28 -1.80 -16.23
CA GLY A 24 -8.85 -2.15 -16.22
C GLY A 24 -8.11 -1.60 -15.00
N ASN A 25 -8.34 -0.33 -14.65
CA ASN A 25 -7.76 0.30 -13.47
C ASN A 25 -8.25 -0.35 -12.16
N LEU A 26 -9.55 -0.67 -12.07
CA LEU A 26 -10.12 -1.35 -10.92
C LEU A 26 -9.47 -2.73 -10.72
N ALA A 27 -9.37 -3.53 -11.79
CA ALA A 27 -8.73 -4.84 -11.74
C ALA A 27 -7.23 -4.76 -11.42
N ALA A 28 -6.53 -3.73 -11.91
CA ALA A 28 -5.13 -3.49 -11.55
C ALA A 28 -4.99 -3.14 -10.05
N ASN A 29 -5.84 -2.23 -9.55
CA ASN A 29 -5.83 -1.83 -8.14
C ASN A 29 -6.13 -3.02 -7.22
N SER A 30 -7.17 -3.81 -7.50
CA SER A 30 -7.50 -5.00 -6.70
C SER A 30 -6.36 -6.01 -6.66
N ARG A 31 -5.62 -6.20 -7.76
CA ARG A 31 -4.43 -7.07 -7.78
C ARG A 31 -3.28 -6.49 -6.95
N SER A 32 -3.02 -5.19 -7.03
CA SER A 32 -2.01 -4.53 -6.21
C SER A 32 -2.37 -4.61 -4.72
N GLN A 33 -3.64 -4.41 -4.36
CA GLN A 33 -4.11 -4.53 -2.99
C GLN A 33 -3.96 -5.96 -2.47
N ALA A 34 -4.43 -6.97 -3.21
CA ALA A 34 -4.26 -8.36 -2.81
C ALA A 34 -2.79 -8.76 -2.67
N ALA A 35 -1.91 -8.23 -3.51
CA ALA A 35 -0.47 -8.46 -3.41
C ALA A 35 0.12 -7.79 -2.16
N ALA A 36 -0.30 -6.56 -1.83
CA ALA A 36 0.09 -5.87 -0.61
C ALA A 36 -0.37 -6.63 0.65
N ASP A 37 -1.62 -7.12 0.67
CA ASP A 37 -2.13 -7.95 1.77
C ASP A 37 -1.31 -9.24 1.91
N GLY A 38 -0.99 -9.91 0.80
CA GLY A 38 -0.10 -11.07 0.79
C GLY A 38 1.29 -10.77 1.34
N ALA A 39 1.86 -9.60 1.02
CA ALA A 39 3.15 -9.18 1.53
C ALA A 39 3.13 -8.90 3.05
N ILE A 40 2.00 -8.42 3.59
CA ILE A 40 1.81 -8.29 5.04
C ILE A 40 1.85 -9.66 5.71
N TYR A 41 1.17 -10.66 5.15
CA TYR A 41 1.22 -12.01 5.70
C TYR A 41 2.63 -12.62 5.65
N GLU A 42 3.36 -12.40 4.55
CA GLU A 42 4.76 -12.84 4.41
C GLU A 42 5.66 -12.18 5.45
N ALA A 43 5.49 -10.88 5.68
CA ALA A 43 6.20 -10.14 6.72
C ALA A 43 5.93 -10.71 8.12
N ILE A 44 4.66 -10.97 8.46
CA ILE A 44 4.27 -11.56 9.75
C ILE A 44 4.90 -12.95 9.91
N PHE A 45 4.91 -13.76 8.86
CA PHE A 45 5.51 -15.09 8.87
C PHE A 45 7.00 -15.02 9.19
N HIS A 46 7.75 -14.16 8.50
CA HIS A 46 9.18 -14.00 8.72
C HIS A 46 9.52 -13.41 10.10
N VAL A 47 8.76 -12.43 10.59
CA VAL A 47 8.98 -11.88 11.94
C VAL A 47 8.64 -12.91 13.03
N SER A 48 7.69 -13.81 12.77
CA SER A 48 7.29 -14.84 13.73
C SER A 48 8.14 -16.11 13.66
N ASP A 49 9.04 -16.24 12.69
CA ASP A 49 9.89 -17.42 12.54
C ASP A 49 10.96 -17.46 13.64
N ALA A 50 11.07 -18.60 14.33
CA ALA A 50 12.02 -18.82 15.42
C ALA A 50 13.45 -19.11 14.90
N ARG A 51 13.62 -19.39 13.61
CA ARG A 51 14.92 -19.69 13.00
C ARG A 51 15.64 -18.37 12.68
N PRO A 52 16.83 -18.09 13.26
CA PRO A 52 17.51 -16.80 13.12
C PRO A 52 17.80 -16.41 11.67
N GLU A 53 18.02 -17.40 10.81
CA GLU A 53 18.35 -17.24 9.39
C GLU A 53 17.14 -16.97 8.48
N GLN A 54 15.92 -17.19 8.99
CA GLN A 54 14.66 -16.86 8.31
C GLN A 54 13.90 -15.71 8.99
N HIS A 55 14.38 -15.29 10.17
CA HIS A 55 13.81 -14.20 10.95
C HIS A 55 14.21 -12.84 10.38
N TRP A 56 13.23 -11.99 10.11
CA TRP A 56 13.48 -10.60 9.72
C TRP A 56 13.54 -9.70 10.94
N GLN A 57 14.54 -8.80 10.95
CA GLN A 57 14.63 -7.78 11.98
C GLN A 57 13.65 -6.63 11.69
N VAL A 58 13.09 -6.08 12.75
CA VAL A 58 12.15 -4.96 12.70
C VAL A 58 12.92 -3.64 12.93
N ASP A 59 14.03 -3.49 12.20
CA ASP A 59 15.04 -2.43 12.39
C ASP A 59 15.01 -1.34 11.30
N GLY A 60 14.03 -1.41 10.39
CA GLY A 60 13.90 -0.52 9.25
C GLY A 60 14.63 -0.99 7.99
N SER A 61 15.21 -2.19 7.98
CA SER A 61 15.79 -2.80 6.77
C SER A 61 14.73 -3.07 5.70
N GLU A 62 15.12 -2.92 4.43
CA GLU A 62 14.24 -3.23 3.30
C GLU A 62 14.30 -4.72 2.95
N HIS A 63 13.12 -5.35 2.81
CA HIS A 63 12.96 -6.73 2.40
C HIS A 63 12.14 -6.80 1.12
N ALA A 64 12.66 -7.46 0.08
CA ALA A 64 11.96 -7.63 -1.18
C ALA A 64 11.28 -9.00 -1.25
N VAL A 65 9.97 -9.01 -1.54
CA VAL A 65 9.18 -10.23 -1.75
C VAL A 65 8.48 -10.23 -3.09
N GLN A 66 8.11 -11.42 -3.54
CA GLN A 66 7.37 -11.63 -4.77
C GLN A 66 6.01 -12.25 -4.43
N ILE A 67 4.94 -11.50 -4.65
CA ILE A 67 3.55 -11.97 -4.45
C ILE A 67 2.86 -12.08 -5.80
N GLY A 68 2.72 -13.31 -6.29
CA GLY A 68 2.27 -13.56 -7.66
C GLY A 68 3.19 -12.89 -8.67
N GLN A 69 2.66 -11.96 -9.47
CA GLN A 69 3.44 -11.19 -10.45
C GLN A 69 3.97 -9.84 -9.90
N SER A 70 3.63 -9.48 -8.67
CA SER A 70 4.03 -8.21 -8.05
C SER A 70 5.29 -8.37 -7.22
N ARG A 71 6.29 -7.52 -7.47
CA ARG A 71 7.46 -7.36 -6.60
C ARG A 71 7.17 -6.24 -5.60
N ILE A 72 7.33 -6.54 -4.31
CA ILE A 72 7.00 -5.62 -3.21
C ILE A 72 8.23 -5.44 -2.33
N THR A 73 8.52 -4.20 -1.99
CA THR A 73 9.54 -3.84 -0.98
C THR A 73 8.82 -3.53 0.32
N LEU A 74 9.20 -4.23 1.39
CA LEU A 74 8.68 -4.09 2.73
C LEU A 74 9.74 -3.41 3.61
N ARG A 75 9.30 -2.55 4.52
CA ARG A 75 10.13 -1.99 5.58
C ARG A 75 9.39 -2.14 6.90
N LEU A 76 10.03 -2.76 7.86
CA LEU A 76 9.44 -3.06 9.17
C LEU A 76 10.15 -2.23 10.23
N GLU A 77 9.42 -1.44 11.01
CA GLU A 77 9.96 -0.58 12.05
C GLU A 77 9.27 -0.83 13.39
N ASP A 78 10.04 -0.84 14.47
CA ASP A 78 9.49 -0.92 15.82
C ASP A 78 9.10 0.48 16.30
N GLU A 79 7.83 0.65 16.65
CA GLU A 79 7.29 1.91 17.16
C GLU A 79 7.30 2.00 18.69
N ALA A 80 7.64 0.91 19.41
CA ALA A 80 7.61 0.88 20.87
C ALA A 80 8.55 1.91 21.53
N GLY A 81 9.61 2.32 20.84
CA GLY A 81 10.53 3.36 21.29
C GLY A 81 10.04 4.80 21.09
N ARG A 82 8.90 5.00 20.42
CA ARG A 82 8.37 6.34 20.09
C ARG A 82 7.40 6.83 21.17
N ILE A 83 7.25 8.15 21.27
CA ILE A 83 6.23 8.77 22.14
C ILE A 83 4.85 8.49 21.54
N ASN A 84 4.00 7.76 22.27
CA ASN A 84 2.62 7.49 21.86
C ASN A 84 1.74 8.74 22.14
N PRO A 85 1.27 9.46 21.10
CA PRO A 85 0.51 10.69 21.29
C PRO A 85 -0.86 10.48 21.95
N ASN A 86 -1.42 9.27 21.89
CA ASN A 86 -2.71 8.95 22.51
C ASN A 86 -2.59 8.77 24.04
N LEU A 87 -1.38 8.54 24.57
CA LEU A 87 -1.12 8.26 25.99
C LEU A 87 -0.18 9.28 26.65
N ALA A 88 0.54 10.09 25.86
CA ALA A 88 1.52 11.04 26.36
C ALA A 88 0.87 12.16 27.18
N SER A 89 1.56 12.59 28.25
CA SER A 89 1.15 13.79 28.99
C SER A 89 1.31 15.04 28.13
N GLY A 90 0.51 16.08 28.40
CA GLY A 90 0.65 17.37 27.73
C GLY A 90 2.07 17.96 27.85
N SER A 91 2.71 17.78 29.00
CA SER A 91 4.10 18.20 29.24
C SER A 91 5.13 17.45 28.39
N LEU A 92 4.92 16.15 28.15
CA LEU A 92 5.81 15.34 27.31
C LEU A 92 5.67 15.75 25.83
N LEU A 93 4.44 15.99 25.37
CA LEU A 93 4.19 16.49 24.02
C LEU A 93 4.74 17.90 23.81
N GLU A 94 4.60 18.80 24.80
CA GLU A 94 5.19 20.13 24.75
C GLU A 94 6.73 20.06 24.68
N GLY A 95 7.34 19.20 25.49
CA GLY A 95 8.78 18.94 25.44
C GLY A 95 9.24 18.39 24.09
N LEU A 96 8.48 17.45 23.52
CA LEU A 96 8.75 16.90 22.18
C LEU A 96 8.69 18.00 21.11
N LEU A 97 7.62 18.81 21.08
CA LEU A 97 7.46 19.91 20.11
C LEU A 97 8.63 20.89 20.23
N ARG A 98 8.97 21.33 21.45
CA ARG A 98 10.13 22.21 21.66
C ARG A 98 11.46 21.61 21.19
N ALA A 99 11.62 20.29 21.28
CA ALA A 99 12.82 19.60 20.83
C ALA A 99 12.93 19.48 19.30
N VAL A 100 11.80 19.44 18.58
CA VAL A 100 11.77 19.26 17.11
C VAL A 100 11.52 20.56 16.32
N GLY A 101 11.09 21.65 16.97
CA GLY A 101 10.92 22.99 16.39
C GLY A 101 9.47 23.36 16.10
#